data_AF-A0A2P2LJ11-F1
#
_entry.id   AF-A0A2P2LJ11-F1
#
_cell.length_a   1.000
_cell.length_b   1.000
_cell.length_c   1.000
_cell.angle_alpha   90.00
_cell.angle_beta   90.00
_cell.angle_gamma   90.00
#
_symmetry.space_group_name_H-M   'P 1'
#
loop_
_entity.id
_entity.type
_entity.pdbx_description
1 polymer ?
#
loop_
_entity_poly.entity_id
_entity_poly.type
_entity_poly.pdbx_seq_one_letter_code
_entity_poly.pdbx_strand_id
1 'polypeptide(L)'
;MGFYPLTGGIAETPCPYRCVSDRFHMPNCYTALEELIYTFGGPWLFCLLLVGLLILLALVLSVARMKFVGVDELPGPAPTQHGSQIDHSFPFLESLNEVLETNRAEESQSHVHRMYFMGPNTFSEPWHLPHTPPEQIKEIVYEGPFNTFVDEINAIAAYQWWEGAVYSILCVLAYPLAWSWQQWCRKFKLQRLREFVRSEYDHSCLRSCRSRALYEGLKVAATSDLMLAYLDFFLGGDEKRTDLPPRLCQRFPMSIIFGGDGSYMAPFSVQSDNILTSLMSQMVPPTIWYRMVAGLNGQLRLVRRGRLKVTFRSVLGWLEIYANPALKVHGVRVDLAWFQSTACGYCQYGLLVHAVEEDQRASTEHIDGSAKQTEQQPWVKNLRRENRSGQLKENTLLSRAQRSNESNVRWKKSYGGIINTNNLQMLEEKRDIFYPLSFIAHNTKPVGHQDLVGLVISMLLLGDFSLVLLTFLQLYSFSLIDVFLVLFILPLGILLPFPAGINALFSHGPRRSSGLARIYALWNITSLINVVVAFICGYVHYNTQSSSSKKSPFQPWNISMDESEWWIFPAGLVLCKILQSQLINWHVANLEIQDRSLYSNDFELFWQS
;
A
#
# COMPACT_ATOMS: atom_id res chain seq x y z
N MET A 1 51.51 -49.24 7.31
CA MET A 1 51.15 -48.57 8.57
C MET A 1 51.54 -47.11 8.42
N GLY A 2 50.55 -46.22 8.24
CA GLY A 2 50.78 -44.81 7.97
C GLY A 2 51.19 -44.03 9.22
N PHE A 3 52.22 -43.19 9.06
CA PHE A 3 52.65 -42.19 10.03
C PHE A 3 51.63 -41.03 10.04
N TYR A 4 51.01 -40.77 11.18
CA TYR A 4 50.33 -39.49 11.44
C TYR A 4 51.34 -38.56 12.14
N PRO A 5 51.64 -37.37 11.60
CA PRO A 5 52.43 -36.40 12.34
C PRO A 5 51.52 -35.75 13.40
N LEU A 6 51.75 -36.08 14.67
CA LEU A 6 51.34 -35.24 15.79
C LEU A 6 52.16 -33.94 15.70
N THR A 7 51.60 -32.90 15.11
CA THR A 7 52.14 -31.54 15.23
C THR A 7 52.16 -31.16 16.71
N GLY A 8 53.36 -30.86 17.19
CA GLY A 8 53.75 -30.93 18.60
C GLY A 8 53.24 -29.80 19.49
N GLY A 9 53.05 -30.14 20.76
CA GLY A 9 53.02 -29.17 21.86
C GLY A 9 54.42 -29.07 22.48
N ILE A 10 55.00 -27.89 22.48
CA ILE A 10 56.25 -27.58 23.19
C ILE A 10 55.91 -27.27 24.66
N ALA A 11 56.64 -27.88 25.59
CA ALA A 11 56.48 -27.71 27.04
C ALA A 11 57.47 -26.68 27.65
N GLU A 12 58.01 -25.77 26.84
CA GLU A 12 58.98 -24.75 27.28
C GLU A 12 58.34 -23.36 27.35
N THR A 13 58.75 -22.58 28.35
CA THR A 13 58.29 -21.20 28.54
C THR A 13 59.32 -20.21 27.98
N PRO A 14 58.90 -19.18 27.20
CA PRO A 14 57.52 -18.86 26.83
C PRO A 14 57.00 -19.65 25.61
N CYS A 15 55.72 -20.02 25.66
CA CYS A 15 55.03 -20.80 24.64
C CYS A 15 54.78 -19.94 23.37
N PRO A 16 55.15 -20.40 22.15
CA PRO A 16 55.14 -19.55 20.94
C PRO A 16 53.75 -19.33 20.32
N TYR A 17 52.70 -20.01 20.81
CA TYR A 17 51.33 -19.85 20.34
C TYR A 17 50.39 -19.50 21.49
N ARG A 18 49.80 -18.31 21.43
CA ARG A 18 48.70 -17.85 22.28
C ARG A 18 47.55 -17.48 21.35
N CYS A 19 46.33 -17.90 21.67
CA CYS A 19 45.17 -17.49 20.91
C CYS A 19 45.02 -15.96 20.94
N VAL A 20 44.50 -15.36 19.88
CA VAL A 20 44.38 -13.89 19.72
C VAL A 20 43.50 -13.24 20.82
N SER A 21 42.66 -14.03 21.48
CA SER A 21 41.85 -13.65 22.64
C SER A 21 41.91 -14.74 23.71
N ASP A 22 41.83 -14.35 24.99
CA ASP A 22 41.77 -15.25 26.14
C ASP A 22 40.48 -16.10 26.20
N ARG A 23 39.51 -15.82 25.31
CA ARG A 23 38.22 -16.55 25.20
C ARG A 23 38.27 -17.76 24.27
N PHE A 24 39.33 -17.93 23.49
CA PHE A 24 39.49 -19.07 22.59
C PHE A 24 40.15 -20.24 23.34
N HIS A 25 39.64 -21.46 23.14
CA HIS A 25 40.15 -22.65 23.83
C HIS A 25 41.29 -23.32 23.05
N MET A 26 42.45 -23.48 23.71
CA MET A 26 43.58 -24.29 23.20
C MET A 26 43.18 -25.78 23.13
N PRO A 27 43.74 -26.56 22.19
CA PRO A 27 44.89 -26.27 21.32
C PRO A 27 44.57 -25.58 19.99
N ASN A 28 43.32 -25.58 19.54
CA ASN A 28 42.96 -25.14 18.18
C ASN A 28 42.40 -23.71 18.09
N CYS A 29 42.27 -23.01 19.24
CA CYS A 29 41.76 -21.63 19.31
C CYS A 29 40.40 -21.43 18.63
N TYR A 30 39.47 -22.37 18.79
CA TYR A 30 38.14 -22.28 18.16
C TYR A 30 37.31 -21.15 18.75
N THR A 31 36.54 -20.51 17.88
CA THR A 31 35.41 -19.64 18.27
C THR A 31 34.30 -20.48 18.91
N ALA A 32 33.45 -19.89 19.75
CA ALA A 32 32.34 -20.59 20.40
C ALA A 32 31.37 -21.23 19.38
N LEU A 33 31.22 -20.63 18.20
CA LEU A 33 30.45 -21.20 17.08
C LEU A 33 31.14 -22.43 16.48
N GLU A 34 32.44 -22.38 16.25
CA GLU A 34 33.20 -23.50 15.70
C GLU A 34 33.21 -24.68 16.67
N GLU A 35 33.35 -24.44 17.97
CA GLU A 35 33.24 -25.47 18.99
C GLU A 35 31.86 -26.13 18.97
N LEU A 36 30.79 -25.35 18.85
CA LEU A 36 29.44 -25.88 18.64
C LEU A 36 29.35 -26.70 17.34
N ILE A 37 29.90 -26.23 16.23
CA ILE A 37 29.84 -26.95 14.94
C ILE A 37 30.59 -28.29 15.03
N TYR A 38 31.78 -28.30 15.61
CA TYR A 38 32.62 -29.49 15.69
C TYR A 38 32.13 -30.48 16.75
N THR A 39 31.50 -30.04 17.84
CA THR A 39 30.85 -30.94 18.82
C THR A 39 29.70 -31.74 18.19
N PHE A 40 28.98 -31.16 17.22
CA PHE A 40 27.93 -31.84 16.45
C PHE A 40 28.44 -32.64 15.23
N GLY A 41 29.74 -32.92 15.15
CA GLY A 41 30.32 -33.76 14.09
C GLY A 41 30.74 -32.99 12.83
N GLY A 42 30.90 -31.67 12.93
CA GLY A 42 31.40 -30.81 11.85
C GLY A 42 30.29 -30.07 11.08
N PRO A 43 30.68 -29.17 10.14
CA PRO A 43 29.77 -28.22 9.51
C PRO A 43 28.62 -28.87 8.75
N TRP A 44 28.88 -29.97 8.03
CA TRP A 44 27.85 -30.65 7.24
C TRP A 44 26.76 -31.31 8.11
N LEU A 45 27.17 -32.02 9.17
CA LEU A 45 26.23 -32.66 10.10
C LEU A 45 25.46 -31.62 10.91
N PHE A 46 26.14 -30.58 11.40
CA PHE A 46 25.49 -29.47 12.09
C PHE A 46 24.43 -28.77 11.21
N CYS A 47 24.76 -28.47 9.95
CA CYS A 47 23.80 -27.88 9.01
C CYS A 47 22.59 -28.80 8.75
N LEU A 48 22.79 -30.11 8.57
CA LEU A 48 21.70 -31.07 8.38
C LEU A 48 20.79 -31.15 9.61
N LEU A 49 21.38 -31.19 10.81
CA LEU A 49 20.62 -31.19 12.07
C LEU A 49 19.84 -29.89 12.27
N LEU A 50 20.48 -28.75 11.98
CA LEU A 50 19.83 -27.43 12.06
C LEU A 50 18.65 -27.34 11.09
N VAL A 51 18.82 -27.76 9.82
CA VAL A 51 17.73 -27.78 8.83
C VAL A 51 16.61 -28.71 9.28
N GLY A 52 16.92 -29.92 9.78
CA GLY A 52 15.93 -30.85 10.31
C GLY A 52 15.13 -30.26 11.49
N LEU A 53 15.81 -29.58 12.41
CA LEU A 53 15.18 -28.89 13.53
C LEU A 53 14.28 -27.74 13.07
N LEU A 54 14.74 -26.91 12.11
CA LEU A 54 13.95 -25.83 11.52
C LEU A 54 12.69 -26.37 10.85
N ILE A 55 12.79 -27.48 10.13
CA ILE A 55 11.63 -28.13 9.49
C ILE A 55 10.65 -28.62 10.55
N LEU A 56 11.13 -29.30 11.59
CA LEU A 56 10.29 -29.79 12.69
C LEU A 56 9.56 -28.64 13.39
N LEU A 57 10.28 -27.57 13.74
CA LEU A 57 9.72 -26.39 14.38
C LEU A 57 8.69 -25.70 13.47
N ALA A 58 8.97 -25.58 12.16
CA ALA A 58 8.03 -25.01 11.21
C ALA A 58 6.75 -25.84 11.08
N LEU A 59 6.85 -27.18 11.12
CA LEU A 59 5.69 -28.07 11.15
C LEU A 59 4.88 -27.88 12.44
N VAL A 60 5.54 -27.79 13.60
CA VAL A 60 4.88 -27.51 14.88
C VAL A 60 4.17 -26.16 14.83
N LEU A 61 4.81 -25.11 14.30
CA LEU A 61 4.19 -23.79 14.11
C LEU A 61 3.01 -23.84 13.14
N SER A 62 3.10 -24.62 12.07
CA SER A 62 1.99 -24.79 11.12
C SER A 62 0.80 -25.50 11.76
N VAL A 63 1.04 -26.56 12.54
CA VAL A 63 -0.02 -27.26 13.30
C VAL A 63 -0.59 -26.36 14.38
N ALA A 64 0.25 -25.62 15.10
CA ALA A 64 -0.19 -24.64 16.08
C ALA A 64 -1.04 -23.56 15.42
N ARG A 65 -0.63 -23.02 14.26
CA ARG A 65 -1.42 -22.09 13.46
C ARG A 65 -2.79 -22.68 13.13
N MET A 66 -2.85 -23.90 12.61
CA MET A 66 -4.13 -24.56 12.30
C MET A 66 -5.01 -24.72 13.56
N LYS A 67 -4.44 -25.05 14.71
CA LYS A 67 -5.18 -25.23 15.96
C LYS A 67 -5.63 -23.92 16.61
N PHE A 68 -4.77 -22.89 16.66
CA PHE A 68 -5.11 -21.61 17.29
C PHE A 68 -6.01 -20.74 16.41
N VAL A 69 -5.87 -20.84 15.08
CA VAL A 69 -6.72 -20.09 14.13
C VAL A 69 -8.05 -20.84 13.88
N GLY A 70 -8.04 -22.17 13.91
CA GLY A 70 -9.25 -22.98 13.74
C GLY A 70 -10.15 -23.10 14.98
N VAL A 71 -9.77 -22.52 16.12
CA VAL A 71 -10.61 -22.52 17.34
C VAL A 71 -11.58 -21.33 17.38
N ASP A 72 -11.32 -20.26 16.61
CA ASP A 72 -12.28 -19.16 16.43
C ASP A 72 -13.40 -19.47 15.43
N GLU A 73 -13.32 -20.62 14.73
CA GLU A 73 -14.39 -21.18 13.90
C GLU A 73 -14.78 -22.56 14.44
N LEU A 74 -15.84 -22.62 15.26
CA LEU A 74 -16.42 -23.88 15.72
C LEU A 74 -16.82 -24.75 14.50
N PRO A 75 -16.25 -25.95 14.28
CA PRO A 75 -16.69 -26.81 13.19
C PRO A 75 -17.80 -27.76 13.68
N GLY A 76 -18.96 -27.72 13.01
CA GLY A 76 -19.91 -28.84 13.02
C GLY A 76 -19.35 -30.03 12.22
N PRO A 77 -19.79 -31.28 12.49
CA PRO A 77 -19.11 -32.46 11.96
C PRO A 77 -19.55 -32.84 10.54
N ALA A 78 -18.59 -33.40 9.80
CA ALA A 78 -18.69 -34.33 8.66
C ALA A 78 -18.48 -33.74 7.24
N PRO A 79 -18.21 -34.57 6.21
CA PRO A 79 -16.87 -35.01 5.84
C PRO A 79 -16.47 -34.61 4.40
N THR A 80 -15.18 -34.79 4.11
CA THR A 80 -14.49 -34.61 2.82
C THR A 80 -15.30 -34.90 1.55
N GLN A 81 -15.48 -33.89 0.68
CA GLN A 81 -15.53 -34.07 -0.78
C GLN A 81 -15.26 -32.75 -1.53
N HIS A 82 -14.80 -32.89 -2.78
CA HIS A 82 -14.28 -31.88 -3.68
C HIS A 82 -15.20 -30.67 -3.93
N GLY A 83 -14.58 -29.50 -4.08
CA GLY A 83 -15.04 -28.42 -4.96
C GLY A 83 -16.29 -27.65 -4.53
N SER A 84 -16.23 -26.33 -4.70
CA SER A 84 -17.35 -25.38 -4.57
C SER A 84 -18.05 -25.30 -3.20
N GLN A 85 -17.63 -24.35 -2.39
CA GLN A 85 -18.62 -23.47 -1.76
C GLN A 85 -17.96 -22.13 -1.43
N ILE A 86 -18.49 -21.10 -2.09
CA ILE A 86 -18.25 -19.70 -1.84
C ILE A 86 -18.67 -19.43 -0.39
N ASP A 87 -17.78 -18.83 0.39
CA ASP A 87 -18.07 -18.39 1.77
C ASP A 87 -19.19 -17.35 1.74
N HIS A 88 -20.43 -17.84 1.86
CA HIS A 88 -21.59 -17.01 2.14
C HIS A 88 -21.45 -16.40 3.53
N SER A 89 -21.40 -15.07 3.55
CA SER A 89 -22.06 -14.21 4.54
C SER A 89 -22.13 -14.76 5.97
N PHE A 90 -21.26 -14.23 6.82
CA PHE A 90 -21.33 -14.38 8.27
C PHE A 90 -22.77 -14.21 8.82
N PRO A 91 -23.19 -15.07 9.77
CA PRO A 91 -24.46 -14.92 10.43
C PRO A 91 -24.44 -13.62 11.23
N PHE A 92 -25.48 -12.88 10.96
CA PHE A 92 -25.55 -11.45 11.02
C PHE A 92 -26.41 -11.12 12.26
N LEU A 93 -25.84 -10.47 13.29
CA LEU A 93 -26.58 -10.13 14.51
C LEU A 93 -27.66 -9.10 14.17
N GLU A 94 -28.86 -9.61 13.94
CA GLU A 94 -29.94 -8.96 13.20
C GLU A 94 -30.48 -7.72 13.91
N SER A 95 -30.57 -7.71 15.24
CA SER A 95 -31.20 -6.61 15.98
C SER A 95 -30.36 -5.33 16.08
N LEU A 96 -29.03 -5.44 16.16
CA LEU A 96 -28.16 -4.28 16.37
C LEU A 96 -27.72 -3.66 15.05
N ASN A 97 -27.57 -4.46 13.99
CA ASN A 97 -27.39 -3.88 12.66
C ASN A 97 -28.71 -3.36 12.12
N GLU A 98 -29.91 -3.83 12.48
CA GLU A 98 -31.12 -3.20 11.95
C GLU A 98 -31.17 -1.72 12.36
N VAL A 99 -30.79 -1.41 13.61
CA VAL A 99 -30.62 -0.03 14.10
C VAL A 99 -29.39 0.67 13.51
N LEU A 100 -28.31 -0.06 13.22
CA LEU A 100 -27.11 0.51 12.59
C LEU A 100 -27.30 0.75 11.08
N GLU A 101 -28.08 -0.09 10.41
CA GLU A 101 -28.47 -0.05 9.00
C GLU A 101 -29.46 1.08 8.77
N THR A 102 -30.42 1.30 9.68
CA THR A 102 -31.31 2.47 9.58
C THR A 102 -30.53 3.76 9.69
N ASN A 103 -29.65 3.91 10.70
CA ASN A 103 -28.78 5.09 10.82
C ASN A 103 -27.83 5.23 9.61
N ARG A 104 -27.23 4.15 9.11
CA ARG A 104 -26.36 4.17 7.91
C ARG A 104 -27.12 4.48 6.62
N ALA A 105 -28.36 4.02 6.49
CA ALA A 105 -29.22 4.29 5.35
C ALA A 105 -29.65 5.76 5.35
N GLU A 106 -30.07 6.31 6.49
CA GLU A 106 -30.40 7.74 6.65
C GLU A 106 -29.19 8.65 6.38
N GLU A 107 -28.01 8.28 6.84
CA GLU A 107 -26.76 9.01 6.52
C GLU A 107 -26.45 8.99 5.02
N SER A 108 -26.64 7.86 4.35
CA SER A 108 -26.38 7.77 2.91
C SER A 108 -27.38 8.60 2.07
N GLN A 109 -28.61 8.72 2.55
CA GLN A 109 -29.65 9.50 1.88
C GLN A 109 -29.46 11.01 2.03
N SER A 110 -28.86 11.47 3.12
CA SER A 110 -28.60 12.90 3.39
C SER A 110 -27.27 13.42 2.85
N HIS A 111 -26.40 12.53 2.35
CA HIS A 111 -25.07 12.90 1.86
C HIS A 111 -25.11 13.78 0.60
N VAL A 112 -24.42 14.92 0.62
CA VAL A 112 -24.33 15.88 -0.50
C VAL A 112 -23.07 15.66 -1.32
N HIS A 113 -21.91 15.77 -0.69
CA HIS A 113 -20.63 15.79 -1.40
C HIS A 113 -19.49 15.33 -0.49
N ARG A 114 -18.52 14.67 -1.11
CA ARG A 114 -17.27 14.22 -0.49
C ARG A 114 -16.12 15.09 -1.00
N MET A 115 -15.51 15.83 -0.10
CA MET A 115 -14.34 16.66 -0.37
C MET A 115 -13.07 15.94 0.07
N TYR A 116 -12.13 15.70 -0.84
CA TYR A 116 -10.87 15.01 -0.54
C TYR A 116 -9.81 16.00 -0.05
N PHE A 117 -8.98 15.55 0.90
CA PHE A 117 -7.78 16.28 1.31
C PHE A 117 -6.69 16.16 0.23
N MET A 118 -5.95 17.25 0.07
CA MET A 118 -4.79 17.33 -0.81
C MET A 118 -3.52 16.92 -0.04
N GLY A 119 -2.52 16.44 -0.78
CA GLY A 119 -1.23 16.02 -0.25
C GLY A 119 -1.16 14.54 0.17
N PRO A 120 0.04 13.92 0.18
CA PRO A 120 0.27 12.52 0.49
C PRO A 120 0.38 12.20 1.99
N ASN A 121 0.05 13.14 2.88
CA ASN A 121 0.20 13.02 4.33
C ASN A 121 1.63 12.70 4.79
N THR A 122 2.61 13.41 4.24
CA THR A 122 4.02 13.28 4.61
C THR A 122 4.43 14.43 5.52
N PHE A 123 5.52 14.31 6.27
CA PHE A 123 6.00 15.40 7.12
C PHE A 123 6.35 16.67 6.33
N SER A 124 6.76 16.53 5.06
CA SER A 124 6.98 17.64 4.14
C SER A 124 5.69 18.24 3.58
N GLU A 125 4.65 17.41 3.42
CA GLU A 125 3.39 17.81 2.81
C GLU A 125 2.22 17.14 3.55
N PRO A 126 1.69 17.81 4.59
CA PRO A 126 0.55 17.33 5.35
C PRO A 126 -0.74 17.40 4.52
N TRP A 127 -1.79 16.77 5.04
CA TRP A 127 -3.13 16.96 4.52
C TRP A 127 -3.57 18.41 4.60
N HIS A 128 -4.20 18.90 3.54
CA HIS A 128 -4.78 20.23 3.52
C HIS A 128 -6.02 20.30 2.62
N LEU A 129 -6.94 21.20 2.93
CA LEU A 129 -8.11 21.51 2.12
C LEU A 129 -7.89 22.85 1.40
N PRO A 130 -8.37 23.00 0.15
CA PRO A 130 -8.37 24.30 -0.53
C PRO A 130 -9.37 25.27 0.12
N HIS A 131 -9.01 26.55 0.16
CA HIS A 131 -9.84 27.63 0.70
C HIS A 131 -11.08 27.96 -0.13
N THR A 132 -11.24 27.42 -1.33
CA THR A 132 -12.44 27.67 -2.15
C THR A 132 -13.41 26.50 -2.03
N PRO A 133 -14.65 26.72 -1.54
CA PRO A 133 -15.63 25.64 -1.46
C PRO A 133 -15.99 25.14 -2.87
N PRO A 134 -16.01 23.82 -3.10
CA PRO A 134 -16.50 23.23 -4.35
C PRO A 134 -17.91 23.70 -4.72
N GLU A 135 -18.21 23.77 -6.02
CA GLU A 135 -19.52 24.24 -6.51
C GLU A 135 -20.68 23.42 -5.94
N GLN A 136 -20.46 22.14 -5.66
CA GLN A 136 -21.44 21.21 -5.11
C GLN A 136 -21.86 21.57 -3.68
N ILE A 137 -20.97 22.19 -2.90
CA ILE A 137 -21.25 22.58 -1.50
C ILE A 137 -21.46 24.09 -1.35
N LYS A 138 -21.21 24.88 -2.40
CA LYS A 138 -21.33 26.35 -2.35
C LYS A 138 -22.71 26.83 -1.89
N GLU A 139 -23.75 26.05 -2.16
CA GLU A 139 -25.11 26.38 -1.76
C GLU A 139 -25.46 26.01 -0.32
N ILE A 140 -24.76 25.04 0.29
CA ILE A 140 -25.01 24.59 1.67
C ILE A 140 -24.06 25.25 2.67
N VAL A 141 -23.01 25.92 2.19
CA VAL A 141 -21.96 26.52 3.02
C VAL A 141 -21.91 28.05 2.88
N TYR A 142 -21.53 28.74 3.96
CA TYR A 142 -21.11 30.14 3.94
C TYR A 142 -19.60 30.23 3.65
N GLU A 143 -19.22 30.95 2.59
CA GLU A 143 -17.82 31.03 2.13
C GLU A 143 -16.87 31.59 3.21
N GLY A 144 -17.26 32.64 3.94
CA GLY A 144 -16.42 33.24 4.98
C GLY A 144 -16.06 32.27 6.12
N PRO A 145 -17.06 31.75 6.87
CA PRO A 145 -16.81 30.77 7.93
C PRO A 145 -16.19 29.46 7.43
N PHE A 146 -16.39 29.08 6.16
CA PHE A 146 -15.72 27.94 5.56
C PHE A 146 -14.21 28.15 5.46
N ASN A 147 -13.76 29.34 5.07
CA ASN A 147 -12.33 29.63 4.97
C ASN A 147 -11.65 29.53 6.34
N THR A 148 -12.29 30.07 7.39
CA THR A 148 -11.81 29.95 8.76
C THR A 148 -11.76 28.48 9.22
N PHE A 149 -12.79 27.70 8.91
CA PHE A 149 -12.80 26.27 9.17
C PHE A 149 -11.66 25.52 8.45
N VAL A 150 -11.38 25.88 7.19
CA VAL A 150 -10.26 25.33 6.42
C VAL A 150 -8.92 25.70 7.04
N ASP A 151 -8.74 26.94 7.51
CA ASP A 151 -7.53 27.38 8.21
C ASP A 151 -7.28 26.56 9.48
N GLU A 152 -8.32 26.33 10.29
CA GLU A 152 -8.23 25.53 11.50
C GLU A 152 -7.93 24.05 11.20
N ILE A 153 -8.59 23.45 10.20
CA ILE A 153 -8.30 22.09 9.75
C ILE A 153 -6.86 21.97 9.25
N ASN A 154 -6.41 22.90 8.42
CA ASN A 154 -5.06 22.87 7.86
C ASN A 154 -4.00 23.06 8.95
N ALA A 155 -4.28 23.88 9.97
CA ALA A 155 -3.42 24.05 11.14
C ALA A 155 -3.33 22.76 11.99
N ILE A 156 -4.45 22.06 12.20
CA ILE A 156 -4.47 20.78 12.93
C ILE A 156 -3.73 19.69 12.16
N ALA A 157 -3.91 19.64 10.84
CA ALA A 157 -3.29 18.66 9.97
C ALA A 157 -1.77 18.87 9.80
N ALA A 158 -1.28 20.10 10.00
CA ALA A 158 0.14 20.43 9.88
C ALA A 158 1.01 19.66 10.89
N TYR A 159 2.16 19.19 10.43
CA TYR A 159 3.17 18.54 11.26
C TYR A 159 4.14 19.57 11.83
N GLN A 160 4.58 19.33 13.06
CA GLN A 160 5.65 20.08 13.70
C GLN A 160 7.01 19.55 13.22
N TRP A 161 8.01 20.44 13.15
CA TRP A 161 9.34 20.11 12.61
C TRP A 161 10.01 18.94 13.36
N TRP A 162 9.82 18.84 14.69
CA TRP A 162 10.43 17.80 15.51
C TRP A 162 9.82 16.42 15.22
N GLU A 163 8.55 16.33 14.81
CA GLU A 163 7.90 15.06 14.45
C GLU A 163 8.63 14.42 13.25
N GLY A 164 8.98 15.25 12.26
CA GLY A 164 9.78 14.85 11.10
C GLY A 164 11.26 14.61 11.43
N ALA A 165 11.83 15.35 12.38
CA ALA A 165 13.21 15.11 12.84
C ALA A 165 13.36 13.76 13.55
N VAL A 166 12.42 13.42 14.45
CA VAL A 166 12.37 12.11 15.11
C VAL A 166 12.22 10.99 14.08
N TYR A 167 11.33 11.15 13.11
CA TYR A 167 11.19 10.20 12.00
C TYR A 167 12.51 10.03 11.24
N SER A 168 13.19 11.11 10.88
CA SER A 168 14.44 11.07 10.12
C SER A 168 15.56 10.36 10.88
N ILE A 169 15.68 10.60 12.19
CA ILE A 169 16.64 9.90 13.07
C ILE A 169 16.28 8.40 13.14
N LEU A 170 15.01 8.08 13.40
CA LEU A 170 14.55 6.69 13.47
C LEU A 170 14.69 5.97 12.13
N CYS A 171 14.54 6.63 10.98
CA CYS A 171 14.72 6.00 9.67
C CYS A 171 16.13 5.45 9.50
N VAL A 172 17.14 6.14 10.05
CA VAL A 172 18.54 5.72 10.01
C VAL A 172 18.83 4.65 11.06
N LEU A 173 18.31 4.81 12.29
CA LEU A 173 18.62 3.91 13.41
C LEU A 173 17.76 2.62 13.43
N ALA A 174 16.48 2.74 13.10
CA ALA A 174 15.48 1.68 13.23
C ALA A 174 14.25 1.95 12.35
N TYR A 175 14.32 1.59 11.07
CA TYR A 175 13.20 1.75 10.12
C TYR A 175 11.83 1.22 10.60
N PRO A 176 11.71 0.06 11.29
CA PRO A 176 10.40 -0.39 11.80
C PRO A 176 9.78 0.59 12.80
N LEU A 177 10.61 1.21 13.66
CA LEU A 177 10.16 2.22 14.60
C LEU A 177 9.82 3.52 13.91
N ALA A 178 10.57 3.90 12.87
CA ALA A 178 10.24 5.07 12.05
C ALA A 178 8.87 4.92 11.38
N TRP A 179 8.59 3.77 10.78
CA TRP A 179 7.29 3.49 10.19
C TRP A 179 6.17 3.53 11.23
N SER A 180 6.38 2.91 12.40
CA SER A 180 5.41 2.92 13.49
C SER A 180 5.15 4.32 14.04
N TRP A 181 6.21 5.14 14.18
CA TRP A 181 6.13 6.55 14.56
C TRP A 181 5.31 7.36 13.56
N GLN A 182 5.60 7.21 12.27
CA GLN A 182 4.85 7.89 11.21
C GLN A 182 3.36 7.50 11.23
N GLN A 183 3.05 6.21 11.36
CA GLN A 183 1.67 5.73 11.44
C GLN A 183 0.96 6.24 12.70
N TRP A 184 1.66 6.30 13.84
CA TRP A 184 1.13 6.87 15.08
C TRP A 184 0.82 8.36 14.92
N CYS A 185 1.75 9.17 14.41
CA CYS A 185 1.54 10.58 14.12
C CYS A 185 0.33 10.79 13.20
N ARG A 186 0.21 10.02 12.11
CA ARG A 186 -0.94 10.09 11.19
C ARG A 186 -2.26 9.75 11.86
N LYS A 187 -2.30 8.70 12.68
CA LYS A 187 -3.50 8.32 13.45
C LYS A 187 -3.90 9.41 14.44
N PHE A 188 -2.92 9.97 15.15
CA PHE A 188 -3.15 11.05 16.10
C PHE A 188 -3.75 12.28 15.42
N LYS A 189 -3.21 12.70 14.26
CA LYS A 189 -3.76 13.81 13.47
C LYS A 189 -5.19 13.54 12.99
N LEU A 190 -5.48 12.33 12.50
CA LEU A 190 -6.83 11.94 12.11
C LEU A 190 -7.81 11.95 13.30
N GLN A 191 -7.40 11.44 14.45
CA GLN A 191 -8.21 11.47 15.67
C GLN A 191 -8.51 12.90 16.09
N ARG A 192 -7.50 13.78 16.10
CA ARG A 192 -7.67 15.20 16.41
C ARG A 192 -8.61 15.90 15.43
N LEU A 193 -8.49 15.63 14.13
CA LEU A 193 -9.41 16.17 13.11
C LEU A 193 -10.85 15.68 13.33
N ARG A 194 -11.04 14.41 13.70
CA ARG A 194 -12.36 13.86 13.99
C ARG A 194 -12.98 14.47 15.25
N GLU A 195 -12.20 14.64 16.31
CA GLU A 195 -12.64 15.29 17.54
C GLU A 195 -12.98 16.76 17.31
N PHE A 196 -12.14 17.46 16.53
CA PHE A 196 -12.39 18.84 16.17
C PHE A 196 -13.73 19.00 15.43
N VAL A 197 -13.94 18.23 14.35
CA VAL A 197 -15.19 18.31 13.56
C VAL A 197 -16.40 17.81 14.35
N ARG A 198 -16.25 16.83 15.23
CA ARG A 198 -17.39 16.25 15.97
C ARG A 198 -17.81 17.07 17.19
N SER A 199 -16.87 17.71 17.89
CA SER A 199 -17.14 18.29 19.21
C SER A 199 -16.62 19.71 19.44
N GLU A 200 -15.57 20.16 18.76
CA GLU A 200 -14.99 21.48 19.02
C GLU A 200 -15.51 22.55 18.06
N TYR A 201 -15.84 22.17 16.82
CA TYR A 201 -16.31 23.09 15.79
C TYR A 201 -17.83 23.21 15.81
N ASP A 202 -18.36 24.44 15.85
CA ASP A 202 -19.80 24.74 15.91
C ASP A 202 -20.56 24.54 14.59
N HIS A 203 -19.93 23.96 13.58
CA HIS A 203 -20.49 23.75 12.22
C HIS A 203 -20.98 25.06 11.58
N SER A 204 -20.44 26.20 12.01
CA SER A 204 -20.90 27.55 11.63
C SER A 204 -20.84 27.82 10.13
N CYS A 205 -20.02 27.08 9.38
CA CYS A 205 -19.97 27.11 7.93
C CYS A 205 -21.24 26.58 7.27
N LEU A 206 -22.02 25.70 7.91
CA LEU A 206 -23.25 25.17 7.33
C LEU A 206 -24.40 26.18 7.40
N ARG A 207 -25.22 26.22 6.35
CA ARG A 207 -26.42 27.08 6.31
C ARG A 207 -27.58 26.52 7.11
N SER A 208 -27.70 25.20 7.17
CA SER A 208 -28.73 24.51 7.94
C SER A 208 -28.60 24.79 9.44
N CYS A 209 -29.70 25.25 10.06
CA CYS A 209 -29.78 25.43 11.50
C CYS A 209 -29.77 24.08 12.23
N ARG A 210 -30.42 23.07 11.65
CA ARG A 210 -30.52 21.74 12.26
C ARG A 210 -29.17 21.01 12.29
N SER A 211 -28.43 21.01 11.19
CA SER A 211 -27.11 20.39 11.11
C SER A 211 -26.12 20.99 12.12
N ARG A 212 -26.17 22.31 12.31
CA ARG A 212 -25.39 23.03 13.35
C ARG A 212 -25.76 22.63 14.76
N ALA A 213 -27.06 22.56 15.06
CA ALA A 213 -27.53 22.23 16.40
C ALA A 213 -27.24 20.77 16.80
N LEU A 214 -27.23 19.86 15.83
CA LEU A 214 -27.02 18.43 16.06
C LEU A 214 -25.57 17.97 15.87
N TYR A 215 -24.68 18.81 15.33
CA TYR A 215 -23.31 18.44 14.96
C TYR A 215 -23.24 17.24 13.99
N GLU A 216 -24.22 17.13 13.09
CA GLU A 216 -24.40 15.99 12.17
C GLU A 216 -24.07 16.32 10.69
N GLY A 217 -23.77 17.58 10.36
CA GLY A 217 -23.61 18.00 8.97
C GLY A 217 -22.24 17.73 8.34
N LEU A 218 -21.22 17.38 9.14
CA LEU A 218 -19.85 17.16 8.70
C LEU A 218 -19.27 15.88 9.32
N LYS A 219 -18.61 15.05 8.52
CA LYS A 219 -17.85 13.88 9.03
C LYS A 219 -16.50 13.73 8.33
N VAL A 220 -15.46 13.46 9.13
CA VAL A 220 -14.11 13.21 8.63
C VAL A 220 -13.79 11.72 8.67
N ALA A 221 -13.38 11.18 7.53
CA ALA A 221 -12.89 9.83 7.41
C ALA A 221 -11.61 9.78 6.58
N ALA A 222 -10.94 8.64 6.62
CA ALA A 222 -9.68 8.43 5.94
C ALA A 222 -9.53 6.97 5.55
N THR A 223 -8.64 6.74 4.60
CA THR A 223 -8.31 5.41 4.12
C THR A 223 -7.53 4.61 5.16
N SER A 224 -7.58 3.28 5.06
CA SER A 224 -6.92 2.37 6.03
C SER A 224 -5.40 2.54 6.12
N ASP A 225 -4.76 3.06 5.09
CA ASP A 225 -3.34 3.38 4.97
C ASP A 225 -3.00 4.82 5.43
N LEU A 226 -4.02 5.63 5.75
CA LEU A 226 -3.90 7.01 6.22
C LEU A 226 -3.16 7.92 5.23
N MET A 227 -3.22 7.59 3.93
CA MET A 227 -2.64 8.41 2.86
C MET A 227 -3.67 9.40 2.30
N LEU A 228 -4.95 9.05 2.30
CA LEU A 228 -6.04 9.90 1.83
C LEU A 228 -7.06 10.11 2.94
N ALA A 229 -7.40 11.37 3.21
CA ALA A 229 -8.53 11.75 4.06
C ALA A 229 -9.61 12.42 3.21
N TYR A 230 -10.84 12.41 3.70
CA TYR A 230 -11.98 13.10 3.09
C TYR A 230 -12.96 13.60 4.15
N LEU A 231 -13.66 14.66 3.77
CA LEU A 231 -14.71 15.32 4.54
C LEU A 231 -16.04 15.14 3.79
N ASP A 232 -16.99 14.48 4.44
CA ASP A 232 -18.33 14.24 3.91
C ASP A 232 -19.31 15.29 4.48
N PHE A 233 -20.12 15.87 3.59
CA PHE A 233 -21.16 16.86 3.91
C PHE A 233 -22.55 16.22 3.87
N PHE A 234 -23.37 16.48 4.88
CA PHE A 234 -24.73 15.96 5.01
C PHE A 234 -25.76 17.09 5.15
N LEU A 235 -26.95 16.89 4.61
CA LEU A 235 -28.08 17.82 4.74
C LEU A 235 -28.76 17.67 6.10
N GLY A 236 -29.13 18.80 6.71
CA GLY A 236 -29.88 18.81 7.97
C GLY A 236 -31.39 18.57 7.81
N GLY A 237 -31.91 18.59 6.57
CA GLY A 237 -33.33 18.35 6.26
C GLY A 237 -34.27 19.55 6.51
N ASP A 238 -33.78 20.65 7.07
CA ASP A 238 -34.45 21.95 7.13
C ASP A 238 -34.40 22.70 5.80
N GLU A 239 -33.44 22.36 4.94
CA GLU A 239 -33.32 22.84 3.57
C GLU A 239 -34.36 22.16 2.68
N LYS A 240 -35.61 22.67 2.67
CA LYS A 240 -36.73 22.16 1.84
C LYS A 240 -36.57 22.43 0.33
N ARG A 241 -35.48 21.98 -0.28
CA ARG A 241 -35.24 22.06 -1.73
C ARG A 241 -35.38 20.68 -2.35
N THR A 242 -36.16 20.57 -3.43
CA THR A 242 -36.39 19.31 -4.15
C THR A 242 -35.17 18.81 -4.92
N ASP A 243 -34.18 19.68 -5.13
CA ASP A 243 -32.97 19.40 -5.92
C ASP A 243 -31.81 18.86 -5.08
N LEU A 244 -31.95 18.83 -3.75
CA LEU A 244 -30.96 18.37 -2.77
C LEU A 244 -31.55 17.23 -1.93
N PRO A 245 -30.80 16.13 -1.68
CA PRO A 245 -29.45 15.84 -2.17
C PRO A 245 -29.46 15.43 -3.66
N PRO A 246 -28.37 15.69 -4.40
CA PRO A 246 -28.32 15.39 -5.82
C PRO A 246 -28.32 13.88 -6.06
N ARG A 247 -29.12 13.42 -7.02
CA ARG A 247 -29.10 12.03 -7.49
C ARG A 247 -27.76 11.71 -8.14
N LEU A 248 -27.38 10.43 -8.23
CA LEU A 248 -26.10 10.02 -8.81
C LEU A 248 -25.85 10.64 -10.20
N CYS A 249 -26.85 10.62 -11.09
CA CYS A 249 -26.73 11.19 -12.43
C CYS A 249 -26.42 12.69 -12.44
N GLN A 250 -26.85 13.43 -11.42
CA GLN A 250 -26.59 14.87 -11.28
C GLN A 250 -25.19 15.15 -10.71
N ARG A 251 -24.52 14.13 -10.14
CA ARG A 251 -23.16 14.21 -9.62
C ARG A 251 -22.09 13.92 -10.68
N PHE A 252 -22.49 13.46 -11.87
CA PHE A 252 -21.54 13.20 -12.94
C PHE A 252 -21.02 14.51 -13.56
N PRO A 253 -19.72 14.57 -13.90
CA PRO A 253 -18.70 13.55 -13.65
C PRO A 253 -18.26 13.51 -12.16
N MET A 254 -18.18 12.32 -11.57
CA MET A 254 -17.83 12.12 -10.16
C MET A 254 -16.41 11.55 -10.02
N SER A 255 -15.59 12.15 -9.15
CA SER A 255 -14.22 11.69 -8.89
C SER A 255 -14.14 10.76 -7.67
N ILE A 256 -13.50 9.61 -7.85
CA ILE A 256 -13.16 8.66 -6.78
C ILE A 256 -11.64 8.56 -6.70
N ILE A 257 -11.04 9.14 -5.67
CA ILE A 257 -9.58 9.21 -5.52
C ILE A 257 -9.04 7.91 -4.93
N PHE A 258 -7.88 7.47 -5.42
CA PHE A 258 -7.17 6.33 -4.85
C PHE A 258 -6.50 6.71 -3.54
N GLY A 259 -6.63 5.84 -2.54
CA GLY A 259 -5.68 5.78 -1.42
C GLY A 259 -4.36 5.17 -1.88
N GLY A 260 -3.32 5.35 -1.07
CA GLY A 260 -1.97 4.87 -1.36
C GLY A 260 -1.20 5.72 -2.36
N ASP A 261 0.11 5.48 -2.42
CA ASP A 261 1.03 6.13 -3.36
C ASP A 261 1.67 5.12 -4.34
N GLY A 262 1.22 3.87 -4.32
CA GLY A 262 1.79 2.78 -5.12
C GLY A 262 3.14 2.27 -4.59
N SER A 263 3.50 2.63 -3.35
CA SER A 263 4.64 2.04 -2.65
C SER A 263 4.33 0.61 -2.20
N TYR A 264 5.38 -0.12 -1.81
CA TYR A 264 5.21 -1.48 -1.28
C TYR A 264 4.39 -1.52 0.01
N MET A 265 4.45 -0.46 0.85
CA MET A 265 3.69 -0.36 2.11
C MET A 265 2.27 0.18 1.93
N ALA A 266 2.03 0.99 0.90
CA ALA A 266 0.76 1.63 0.62
C ALA A 266 0.42 1.50 -0.87
N PRO A 267 -0.01 0.31 -1.33
CA PRO A 267 -0.46 0.13 -2.70
C PRO A 267 -1.68 1.01 -2.99
N PHE A 268 -1.89 1.32 -4.28
CA PHE A 268 -3.10 2.04 -4.67
C PHE A 268 -4.34 1.21 -4.34
N SER A 269 -5.36 1.86 -3.78
CA SER A 269 -6.63 1.20 -3.48
C SER A 269 -7.81 2.18 -3.55
N VAL A 270 -8.96 1.68 -3.98
CA VAL A 270 -10.26 2.33 -3.90
C VAL A 270 -10.96 1.82 -2.66
N GLN A 271 -11.33 2.72 -1.77
CA GLN A 271 -12.17 2.39 -0.62
C GLN A 271 -13.65 2.60 -0.98
N SER A 272 -14.42 1.52 -0.98
CA SER A 272 -15.89 1.58 -1.11
C SER A 272 -16.53 1.60 0.26
N ASP A 273 -16.83 2.78 0.76
CA ASP A 273 -17.65 2.95 1.96
C ASP A 273 -19.14 2.71 1.66
N ASN A 274 -19.94 2.52 2.71
CA ASN A 274 -21.39 2.40 2.60
C ASN A 274 -22.04 3.59 1.85
N ILE A 275 -21.50 4.81 2.00
CA ILE A 275 -21.98 6.00 1.28
C ILE A 275 -21.76 5.83 -0.22
N LEU A 276 -20.55 5.42 -0.65
CA LEU A 276 -20.25 5.26 -2.07
C LEU A 276 -21.04 4.10 -2.67
N THR A 277 -21.15 2.96 -1.97
CA THR A 277 -21.98 1.84 -2.42
C THR A 277 -23.45 2.25 -2.53
N SER A 278 -24.00 2.97 -1.55
CA SER A 278 -25.39 3.44 -1.57
C SER A 278 -25.66 4.48 -2.66
N LEU A 279 -24.67 5.33 -2.97
CA LEU A 279 -24.78 6.23 -4.13
C LEU A 279 -24.77 5.46 -5.45
N MET A 280 -23.84 4.49 -5.60
CA MET A 280 -23.73 3.69 -6.82
C MET A 280 -24.92 2.75 -7.03
N SER A 281 -25.56 2.29 -5.96
CA SER A 281 -26.74 1.41 -6.01
C SER A 281 -27.94 2.04 -6.71
N GLN A 282 -27.94 3.37 -6.89
CA GLN A 282 -28.96 4.08 -7.69
C GLN A 282 -28.94 3.70 -9.18
N MET A 283 -27.82 3.19 -9.71
CA MET A 283 -27.69 2.78 -11.11
C MET A 283 -27.10 1.37 -11.29
N VAL A 284 -26.15 0.98 -10.45
CA VAL A 284 -25.41 -0.28 -10.56
C VAL A 284 -25.71 -1.16 -9.34
N PRO A 285 -26.10 -2.44 -9.50
CA PRO A 285 -26.30 -3.35 -8.38
C PRO A 285 -25.08 -3.38 -7.43
N PRO A 286 -25.30 -3.37 -6.10
CA PRO A 286 -24.20 -3.38 -5.14
C PRO A 286 -23.22 -4.54 -5.34
N THR A 287 -23.70 -5.73 -5.71
CA THR A 287 -22.86 -6.91 -5.98
C THR A 287 -21.85 -6.65 -7.10
N ILE A 288 -22.32 -6.09 -8.22
CA ILE A 288 -21.49 -5.71 -9.37
C ILE A 288 -20.49 -4.62 -8.96
N TRP A 289 -20.94 -3.61 -8.20
CA TRP A 289 -20.06 -2.55 -7.73
C TRP A 289 -18.96 -3.06 -6.80
N TYR A 290 -19.31 -3.86 -5.78
CA TYR A 290 -18.34 -4.47 -4.87
C TYR A 290 -17.35 -5.35 -5.63
N ARG A 291 -17.84 -6.15 -6.58
CA ARG A 291 -17.01 -7.01 -7.40
C ARG A 291 -16.05 -6.23 -8.30
N MET A 292 -16.52 -5.14 -8.91
CA MET A 292 -15.71 -4.22 -9.69
C MET A 292 -14.60 -3.58 -8.84
N VAL A 293 -14.95 -3.08 -7.65
CA VAL A 293 -13.97 -2.46 -6.73
C VAL A 293 -12.94 -3.49 -6.24
N ALA A 294 -13.36 -4.71 -5.91
CA ALA A 294 -12.45 -5.77 -5.50
C ALA A 294 -11.48 -6.16 -6.64
N GLY A 295 -11.99 -6.34 -7.86
CA GLY A 295 -11.17 -6.63 -9.03
C GLY A 295 -10.19 -5.51 -9.35
N LEU A 296 -10.65 -4.26 -9.28
CA LEU A 296 -9.82 -3.08 -9.48
C LEU A 296 -8.72 -2.98 -8.42
N ASN A 297 -9.04 -3.17 -7.13
CA ASN A 297 -8.05 -3.21 -6.06
C ASN A 297 -7.01 -4.31 -6.27
N GLY A 298 -7.41 -5.46 -6.81
CA GLY A 298 -6.49 -6.51 -7.25
C GLY A 298 -5.51 -6.06 -8.34
N GLN A 299 -5.94 -5.23 -9.29
CA GLN A 299 -5.06 -4.66 -10.33
C GLN A 299 -4.22 -3.49 -9.81
N LEU A 300 -4.81 -2.57 -9.03
CA LEU A 300 -4.13 -1.42 -8.45
C LEU A 300 -3.02 -1.83 -7.49
N ARG A 301 -3.18 -2.96 -6.80
CA ARG A 301 -2.14 -3.58 -5.99
C ARG A 301 -0.85 -3.86 -6.77
N LEU A 302 -0.94 -4.16 -8.07
CA LEU A 302 0.23 -4.46 -8.92
C LEU A 302 0.90 -3.20 -9.48
N VAL A 303 0.29 -2.02 -9.29
CA VAL A 303 0.84 -0.74 -9.73
C VAL A 303 2.00 -0.35 -8.84
N ARG A 304 3.13 0.05 -9.46
CA ARG A 304 4.38 0.35 -8.75
C ARG A 304 4.78 1.79 -8.97
N ARG A 305 5.03 2.49 -7.86
CA ARG A 305 5.75 3.77 -7.86
C ARG A 305 7.13 3.60 -8.51
N GLY A 306 7.47 4.47 -9.46
CA GLY A 306 8.70 4.39 -10.27
C GLY A 306 8.54 3.67 -11.62
N ARG A 307 7.43 2.95 -11.84
CA ARG A 307 7.08 2.33 -13.13
C ARG A 307 5.62 2.54 -13.51
N LEU A 308 5.02 3.66 -13.11
CA LEU A 308 3.58 3.93 -13.31
C LEU A 308 3.19 3.83 -14.80
N LYS A 309 4.05 4.29 -15.71
CA LYS A 309 3.83 4.23 -17.18
C LYS A 309 3.65 2.82 -17.74
N VAL A 310 4.19 1.81 -17.08
CA VAL A 310 4.06 0.41 -17.54
C VAL A 310 2.91 -0.25 -16.80
N THR A 311 2.85 -0.07 -15.48
CA THR A 311 1.87 -0.79 -14.65
C THR A 311 0.45 -0.28 -14.81
N PHE A 312 0.23 1.02 -15.06
CA PHE A 312 -1.12 1.53 -15.32
C PHE A 312 -1.70 1.06 -16.67
N ARG A 313 -0.87 0.61 -17.62
CA ARG A 313 -1.40 0.00 -18.87
C ARG A 313 -2.25 -1.23 -18.57
N SER A 314 -1.81 -2.04 -17.62
CA SER A 314 -2.57 -3.23 -17.19
C SER A 314 -3.90 -2.86 -16.55
N VAL A 315 -3.94 -1.77 -15.76
CA VAL A 315 -5.17 -1.26 -15.16
C VAL A 315 -6.13 -0.72 -16.23
N LEU A 316 -5.62 0.05 -17.19
CA LEU A 316 -6.42 0.57 -18.31
C LEU A 316 -7.01 -0.55 -19.16
N GLY A 317 -6.21 -1.55 -19.53
CA GLY A 317 -6.70 -2.71 -20.28
C GLY A 317 -7.76 -3.49 -19.49
N TRP A 318 -7.59 -3.65 -18.17
CA TRP A 318 -8.59 -4.29 -17.33
C TRP A 318 -9.89 -3.46 -17.22
N LEU A 319 -9.81 -2.14 -17.10
CA LEU A 319 -10.98 -1.26 -17.10
C LEU A 319 -11.75 -1.34 -18.43
N GLU A 320 -11.06 -1.41 -19.56
CA GLU A 320 -11.68 -1.51 -20.88
C GLU A 320 -12.31 -2.87 -21.16
N ILE A 321 -11.69 -3.97 -20.72
CA ILE A 321 -12.14 -5.34 -21.02
C ILE A 321 -13.14 -5.87 -19.99
N TYR A 322 -12.97 -5.59 -18.70
CA TYR A 322 -13.80 -6.16 -17.63
C TYR A 322 -14.80 -5.15 -17.06
N ALA A 323 -14.33 -3.98 -16.60
CA ALA A 323 -15.19 -3.06 -15.85
C ALA A 323 -16.19 -2.32 -16.73
N ASN A 324 -15.71 -1.62 -17.77
CA ASN A 324 -16.56 -0.75 -18.60
C ASN A 324 -17.66 -1.50 -19.37
N PRO A 325 -17.45 -2.72 -19.91
CA PRO A 325 -18.53 -3.47 -20.54
C PRO A 325 -19.68 -3.78 -19.56
N ALA A 326 -19.38 -4.20 -18.33
CA ALA A 326 -20.39 -4.46 -17.31
C ALA A 326 -21.10 -3.18 -16.84
N LEU A 327 -20.37 -2.09 -16.63
CA LEU A 327 -20.94 -0.81 -16.17
C LEU A 327 -21.76 -0.09 -17.25
N LYS A 328 -21.39 -0.23 -18.53
CA LYS A 328 -22.11 0.37 -19.65
C LYS A 328 -23.56 -0.13 -19.76
N VAL A 329 -23.84 -1.37 -19.38
CA VAL A 329 -25.21 -1.92 -19.31
C VAL A 329 -26.08 -1.10 -18.36
N HIS A 330 -25.47 -0.53 -17.33
CA HIS A 330 -26.10 0.33 -16.33
C HIS A 330 -25.98 1.83 -16.66
N GLY A 331 -25.50 2.20 -17.85
CA GLY A 331 -25.35 3.60 -18.27
C GLY A 331 -24.21 4.36 -17.60
N VAL A 332 -23.25 3.65 -16.98
CA VAL A 332 -22.10 4.25 -16.29
C VAL A 332 -20.81 3.85 -16.99
N ARG A 333 -19.87 4.79 -17.11
CA ARG A 333 -18.51 4.52 -17.58
C ARG A 333 -17.50 5.09 -16.60
N VAL A 334 -16.36 4.41 -16.50
CA VAL A 334 -15.29 4.74 -15.59
C VAL A 334 -13.98 4.83 -16.36
N ASP A 335 -13.32 5.98 -16.27
CA ASP A 335 -11.99 6.18 -16.85
C ASP A 335 -10.99 6.53 -15.75
N LEU A 336 -9.73 6.10 -15.93
CA LEU A 336 -8.64 6.47 -15.03
C LEU A 336 -8.26 7.93 -15.27
N ALA A 337 -8.09 8.70 -14.20
CA ALA A 337 -7.70 10.10 -14.28
C ALA A 337 -6.61 10.44 -13.26
N TRP A 338 -5.87 11.50 -13.54
CA TRP A 338 -5.08 12.17 -12.51
C TRP A 338 -5.74 13.49 -12.12
N PHE A 339 -5.62 13.79 -10.84
CA PHE A 339 -6.19 14.95 -10.17
C PHE A 339 -5.04 15.85 -9.71
N GLN A 340 -5.38 17.13 -9.52
CA GLN A 340 -4.48 18.27 -9.34
C GLN A 340 -3.12 17.94 -8.70
N SER A 341 -2.04 18.38 -9.35
CA SER A 341 -0.68 18.25 -8.82
C SER A 341 -0.47 19.23 -7.67
N THR A 342 0.08 18.77 -6.56
CA THR A 342 0.47 19.66 -5.48
C THR A 342 1.78 20.38 -5.79
N ALA A 343 2.11 21.43 -5.01
CA ALA A 343 3.32 22.23 -5.21
C ALA A 343 4.63 21.41 -5.15
N CYS A 344 4.62 20.26 -4.46
CA CYS A 344 5.74 19.33 -4.37
C CYS A 344 5.85 18.38 -5.57
N GLY A 345 4.91 18.46 -6.52
CA GLY A 345 4.82 17.57 -7.68
C GLY A 345 4.22 16.20 -7.36
N TYR A 346 3.43 16.08 -6.29
CA TYR A 346 2.62 14.88 -6.03
C TYR A 346 1.32 14.96 -6.85
N CYS A 347 1.04 13.90 -7.60
CA CYS A 347 -0.18 13.77 -8.39
C CYS A 347 -1.10 12.75 -7.73
N GLN A 348 -2.35 13.12 -7.49
CA GLN A 348 -3.37 12.18 -7.03
C GLN A 348 -3.94 11.42 -8.23
N TYR A 349 -4.12 10.12 -8.10
CA TYR A 349 -4.74 9.27 -9.13
C TYR A 349 -6.10 8.80 -8.64
N GLY A 350 -7.00 8.52 -9.57
CA GLY A 350 -8.33 8.02 -9.24
C GLY A 350 -9.16 7.69 -10.47
N LEU A 351 -10.44 7.46 -10.25
CA LEU A 351 -11.43 7.20 -11.27
C LEU A 351 -12.29 8.42 -11.51
N LEU A 352 -12.59 8.70 -12.77
CA LEU A 352 -13.63 9.60 -13.20
C LEU A 352 -14.83 8.77 -13.66
N VAL A 353 -15.93 8.87 -12.93
CA VAL A 353 -17.18 8.19 -13.25
C VAL A 353 -18.09 9.16 -13.99
N HIS A 354 -18.58 8.76 -15.16
CA HIS A 354 -19.48 9.56 -15.97
C HIS A 354 -20.65 8.72 -16.49
N ALA A 355 -21.75 9.40 -16.81
CA ALA A 355 -22.85 8.77 -17.52
C ALA A 355 -22.42 8.51 -18.97
N VAL A 356 -22.81 7.36 -19.50
CA VAL A 356 -22.67 7.08 -20.93
C VAL A 356 -23.64 8.00 -21.68
N GLU A 357 -23.13 9.11 -22.21
CA GLU A 357 -23.85 9.87 -23.25
C GLU A 357 -23.80 9.05 -24.56
N GLU A 358 -24.91 9.02 -25.31
CA GLU A 358 -25.06 8.37 -26.62
C GLU A 358 -24.19 9.06 -27.72
N ASP A 359 -22.93 9.40 -27.44
CA ASP A 359 -22.05 10.04 -28.41
C ASP A 359 -21.19 9.00 -29.15
N GLN A 360 -21.85 8.25 -30.04
CA GLN A 360 -21.23 7.51 -31.14
C GLN A 360 -21.12 8.36 -32.44
N ARG A 361 -20.99 9.70 -32.36
CA ARG A 361 -20.79 10.56 -33.54
C ARG A 361 -19.62 11.53 -33.42
N ALA A 362 -18.51 11.10 -32.82
CA ALA A 362 -17.26 11.86 -32.86
C ALA A 362 -16.04 10.94 -33.01
N SER A 363 -16.06 10.03 -33.99
CA SER A 363 -14.84 9.30 -34.39
C SER A 363 -14.93 8.68 -35.78
N THR A 364 -15.41 9.40 -36.80
CA THR A 364 -15.05 9.09 -38.20
C THR A 364 -15.25 10.30 -39.10
N GLU A 365 -14.31 11.24 -39.08
CA GLU A 365 -14.02 12.11 -40.23
C GLU A 365 -12.75 12.92 -39.92
N HIS A 366 -11.59 12.33 -40.19
CA HIS A 366 -10.36 13.07 -40.49
C HIS A 366 -9.40 12.12 -41.22
N ILE A 367 -9.51 12.10 -42.55
CA ILE A 367 -8.35 11.94 -43.43
C ILE A 367 -8.28 13.23 -44.25
N ASP A 368 -7.20 13.97 -44.00
CA ASP A 368 -6.85 15.21 -44.68
C ASP A 368 -6.56 15.02 -46.17
N GLY A 369 -6.89 16.05 -46.96
CA GLY A 369 -6.72 16.05 -48.40
C GLY A 369 -6.76 17.43 -49.08
N SER A 370 -6.01 18.40 -48.54
CA SER A 370 -5.41 19.54 -49.26
C SER A 370 -6.27 20.71 -49.78
N ALA A 371 -5.70 21.91 -49.52
CA ALA A 371 -5.55 23.05 -50.43
C ALA A 371 -6.57 24.21 -50.42
N LYS A 372 -6.00 25.37 -50.04
CA LYS A 372 -6.17 26.72 -50.62
C LYS A 372 -7.32 27.63 -50.16
N GLN A 373 -6.89 28.63 -49.38
CA GLN A 373 -6.91 30.07 -49.71
C GLN A 373 -8.25 30.86 -49.69
N THR A 374 -8.19 31.93 -48.88
CA THR A 374 -8.71 33.28 -49.15
C THR A 374 -10.11 33.65 -48.59
N GLU A 375 -10.04 34.51 -47.57
CA GLU A 375 -10.82 35.73 -47.27
C GLU A 375 -12.35 35.82 -47.44
N GLN A 376 -12.88 36.70 -46.58
CA GLN A 376 -14.11 37.50 -46.67
C GLN A 376 -15.35 36.99 -45.91
N GLN A 377 -15.61 37.64 -44.78
CA GLN A 377 -16.96 37.91 -44.27
C GLN A 377 -17.70 38.91 -45.20
N PRO A 378 -18.94 39.36 -44.91
CA PRO A 378 -20.19 38.65 -44.64
C PRO A 378 -21.33 39.20 -45.53
N TRP A 379 -22.40 38.45 -45.83
CA TRP A 379 -23.66 39.12 -46.19
C TRP A 379 -24.93 38.31 -45.96
N VAL A 380 -25.89 39.03 -45.38
CA VAL A 380 -27.27 38.69 -45.05
C VAL A 380 -28.10 38.54 -46.32
N LYS A 381 -29.01 37.55 -46.36
CA LYS A 381 -30.33 37.72 -47.00
C LYS A 381 -31.36 36.73 -46.45
N ASN A 382 -32.40 37.32 -45.86
CA ASN A 382 -33.62 36.68 -45.42
C ASN A 382 -34.39 36.06 -46.60
N LEU A 383 -34.98 34.87 -46.39
CA LEU A 383 -36.30 34.58 -46.94
C LEU A 383 -37.16 33.89 -45.87
N ARG A 384 -38.26 34.55 -45.57
CA ARG A 384 -39.28 34.25 -44.58
C ARG A 384 -40.15 33.08 -45.07
N ARG A 385 -40.30 32.02 -44.27
CA ARG A 385 -41.54 31.23 -44.28
C ARG A 385 -41.88 30.79 -42.87
N GLU A 386 -43.02 31.27 -42.40
CA GLU A 386 -43.64 30.97 -41.13
C GLU A 386 -43.87 29.46 -40.98
N ASN A 387 -43.54 28.92 -39.80
CA ASN A 387 -44.47 28.09 -39.03
C ASN A 387 -44.05 28.08 -37.56
N ARG A 388 -44.91 28.72 -36.75
CA ARG A 388 -44.90 28.69 -35.28
C ARG A 388 -45.47 27.34 -34.81
N SER A 389 -44.64 26.48 -34.22
CA SER A 389 -45.06 25.53 -33.17
C SER A 389 -43.91 24.83 -32.40
N GLY A 390 -42.63 25.24 -32.55
CA GLY A 390 -41.48 24.56 -31.93
C GLY A 390 -40.79 25.24 -30.75
N GLN A 391 -41.24 26.42 -30.31
CA GLN A 391 -40.36 27.35 -29.58
C GLN A 391 -40.26 27.16 -28.05
N LEU A 392 -40.89 26.12 -27.48
CA LEU A 392 -40.77 25.79 -26.04
C LEU A 392 -39.78 24.63 -25.76
N LYS A 393 -39.40 23.83 -26.78
CA LYS A 393 -38.44 22.73 -26.61
C LYS A 393 -37.00 23.10 -27.01
N GLU A 394 -36.82 24.05 -27.93
CA GLU A 394 -35.50 24.50 -28.38
C GLU A 394 -34.74 25.33 -27.33
N ASN A 395 -35.43 26.17 -26.56
CA ASN A 395 -34.81 26.96 -25.49
C ASN A 395 -34.35 26.09 -24.30
N THR A 396 -34.98 24.93 -24.09
CA THR A 396 -34.62 23.98 -23.01
C THR A 396 -33.42 23.10 -23.40
N LEU A 397 -33.23 22.83 -24.69
CA LEU A 397 -32.08 22.08 -25.21
C LEU A 397 -30.84 22.97 -25.37
N LEU A 398 -31.01 24.23 -25.82
CA LEU A 398 -29.92 25.20 -25.89
C LEU A 398 -29.42 25.62 -24.50
N SER A 399 -30.32 25.82 -23.54
CA SER A 399 -29.91 26.09 -22.14
C SER A 399 -29.25 24.88 -21.47
N ARG A 400 -29.64 23.66 -21.83
CA ARG A 400 -28.98 22.43 -21.33
C ARG A 400 -27.60 22.22 -21.95
N ALA A 401 -27.44 22.47 -23.25
CA ALA A 401 -26.16 22.40 -23.96
C ALA A 401 -25.19 23.52 -23.55
N GLN A 402 -25.70 24.71 -23.24
CA GLN A 402 -24.89 25.85 -22.80
C GLN A 402 -24.46 25.68 -21.32
N ARG A 403 -25.33 25.13 -20.47
CA ARG A 403 -25.00 24.75 -19.09
C ARG A 403 -24.05 23.55 -19.01
N SER A 404 -24.13 22.60 -19.95
CA SER A 404 -23.19 21.47 -20.05
C SER A 404 -21.81 21.90 -20.59
N ASN A 405 -21.73 22.90 -21.46
CA ASN A 405 -20.44 23.44 -21.91
C ASN A 405 -19.75 24.31 -20.85
N GLU A 406 -20.50 25.16 -20.12
CA GLU A 406 -19.94 25.92 -19.00
C GLU A 406 -19.52 25.02 -17.84
N SER A 407 -20.30 23.98 -17.54
CA SER A 407 -19.90 22.96 -16.56
C SER A 407 -18.68 22.19 -17.09
N ASN A 408 -18.65 21.69 -18.32
CA ASN A 408 -17.50 20.96 -18.87
C ASN A 408 -16.20 21.78 -18.88
N VAL A 409 -16.27 23.09 -19.14
CA VAL A 409 -15.10 23.98 -19.09
C VAL A 409 -14.62 24.23 -17.65
N ARG A 410 -15.51 24.20 -16.65
CA ARG A 410 -15.14 24.32 -15.22
C ARG A 410 -14.73 23.01 -14.57
N TRP A 411 -15.33 21.88 -14.90
CA TRP A 411 -14.92 20.55 -14.43
C TRP A 411 -13.51 20.19 -14.87
N LYS A 412 -13.09 20.68 -16.06
CA LYS A 412 -11.68 20.66 -16.52
C LYS A 412 -10.69 21.34 -15.55
N LYS A 413 -11.14 22.14 -14.56
CA LYS A 413 -10.27 22.71 -13.53
C LYS A 413 -10.04 21.77 -12.33
N SER A 414 -10.91 20.79 -12.08
CA SER A 414 -10.82 19.92 -10.88
C SER A 414 -10.06 18.62 -11.11
N TYR A 415 -10.01 18.11 -12.34
CA TYR A 415 -9.14 16.99 -12.71
C TYR A 415 -8.08 17.45 -13.72
N GLY A 416 -6.85 16.97 -13.57
CA GLY A 416 -5.73 17.38 -14.42
C GLY A 416 -5.79 16.77 -15.82
N GLY A 417 -6.37 15.57 -15.94
CA GLY A 417 -6.65 14.95 -17.23
C GLY A 417 -7.01 13.46 -17.11
N ILE A 418 -7.73 12.97 -18.13
CA ILE A 418 -8.00 11.53 -18.28
C ILE A 418 -6.74 10.83 -18.80
N ILE A 419 -6.36 9.76 -18.13
CA ILE A 419 -5.20 8.94 -18.47
C ILE A 419 -5.65 7.89 -19.48
N ASN A 420 -5.29 8.10 -20.74
CA ASN A 420 -5.44 7.11 -21.81
C ASN A 420 -4.10 6.45 -22.12
N THR A 421 -4.14 5.30 -22.81
CA THR A 421 -2.96 4.58 -23.28
C THR A 421 -1.97 5.46 -24.06
N ASN A 422 -2.49 6.43 -24.81
CA ASN A 422 -1.71 7.41 -25.59
C ASN A 422 -1.03 8.48 -24.70
N ASN A 423 -1.72 8.97 -23.66
CA ASN A 423 -1.22 10.04 -22.79
C ASN A 423 -0.34 9.51 -21.66
N LEU A 424 -0.35 8.20 -21.42
CA LEU A 424 0.39 7.54 -20.36
C LEU A 424 1.91 7.78 -20.43
N GLN A 425 2.45 8.00 -21.64
CA GLN A 425 3.88 8.29 -21.82
C GLN A 425 4.26 9.68 -21.29
N MET A 426 3.30 10.61 -21.24
CA MET A 426 3.50 11.99 -20.77
C MET A 426 3.47 12.13 -19.25
N LEU A 427 3.22 11.04 -18.50
CA LEU A 427 3.23 11.06 -17.05
C LEU A 427 4.64 11.43 -16.53
N GLU A 428 4.76 12.51 -15.76
CA GLU A 428 6.02 12.85 -15.10
C GLU A 428 6.21 11.95 -13.88
N GLU A 429 7.31 11.20 -13.84
CA GLU A 429 7.61 10.28 -12.75
C GLU A 429 8.95 10.64 -12.13
N LYS A 430 8.91 11.13 -10.88
CA LYS A 430 10.13 11.31 -10.08
C LYS A 430 10.69 9.93 -9.72
N ARG A 431 11.90 9.65 -10.18
CA ARG A 431 12.62 8.43 -9.81
C ARG A 431 13.22 8.62 -8.43
N ASP A 432 12.66 7.94 -7.43
CA ASP A 432 13.17 8.00 -6.07
C ASP A 432 14.50 7.24 -5.92
N ILE A 433 15.30 7.63 -4.92
CA ILE A 433 16.58 6.98 -4.57
C ILE A 433 16.40 5.48 -4.26
N PHE A 434 15.20 5.08 -3.80
CA PHE A 434 14.82 3.71 -3.50
C PHE A 434 14.27 2.92 -4.71
N TYR A 435 14.35 3.46 -5.92
CA TYR A 435 13.95 2.76 -7.15
C TYR A 435 14.52 1.34 -7.30
N PRO A 436 15.80 1.02 -7.00
CA PRO A 436 16.29 -0.36 -7.09
C PRO A 436 15.57 -1.33 -6.14
N LEU A 437 15.14 -0.86 -4.96
CA LEU A 437 14.37 -1.68 -4.02
C LEU A 437 13.00 -2.07 -4.59
N SER A 438 12.41 -1.25 -5.47
CA SER A 438 11.13 -1.54 -6.11
C SER A 438 11.16 -2.76 -7.06
N PHE A 439 12.35 -3.22 -7.46
CA PHE A 439 12.50 -4.47 -8.22
C PHE A 439 12.48 -5.70 -7.32
N ILE A 440 12.83 -5.57 -6.05
CA ILE A 440 12.93 -6.69 -5.10
C ILE A 440 11.69 -6.77 -4.21
N ALA A 441 11.28 -5.63 -3.63
CA ALA A 441 10.13 -5.50 -2.76
C ALA A 441 8.96 -4.88 -3.53
N HIS A 442 8.07 -5.73 -4.02
CA HIS A 442 6.92 -5.30 -4.80
C HIS A 442 5.72 -6.21 -4.60
N ASN A 443 4.53 -5.65 -4.79
CA ASN A 443 3.29 -6.39 -4.70
C ASN A 443 3.07 -7.27 -5.95
N THR A 444 2.73 -8.55 -5.74
CA THR A 444 2.55 -9.61 -6.76
C THR A 444 1.17 -10.24 -6.75
N LYS A 445 0.78 -10.97 -7.80
CA LYS A 445 -0.47 -11.78 -7.76
C LYS A 445 -0.38 -12.92 -6.72
N PRO A 446 -1.52 -13.38 -6.15
CA PRO A 446 -1.56 -14.55 -5.29
C PRO A 446 -1.27 -15.83 -6.08
N VAL A 447 -0.63 -16.82 -5.42
CA VAL A 447 -0.16 -18.08 -6.04
C VAL A 447 -1.01 -19.30 -5.60
N GLY A 448 -1.94 -19.10 -4.67
CA GLY A 448 -2.97 -20.08 -4.35
C GLY A 448 -2.53 -21.31 -3.55
N HIS A 449 -1.28 -21.36 -3.11
CA HIS A 449 -0.74 -22.42 -2.24
C HIS A 449 -0.49 -21.87 -0.83
N GLN A 450 -1.55 -21.44 -0.15
CA GLN A 450 -1.44 -20.70 1.11
C GLN A 450 -0.69 -21.47 2.20
N ASP A 451 -0.94 -22.77 2.34
CA ASP A 451 -0.34 -23.59 3.40
C ASP A 451 1.12 -23.94 3.12
N LEU A 452 1.44 -24.30 1.88
CA LEU A 452 2.83 -24.54 1.47
C LEU A 452 3.67 -23.27 1.59
N VAL A 453 3.15 -22.14 1.10
CA VAL A 453 3.84 -20.84 1.21
C VAL A 453 3.96 -20.44 2.67
N GLY A 454 2.93 -20.62 3.49
CA GLY A 454 2.98 -20.34 4.94
C GLY A 454 4.00 -21.18 5.71
N LEU A 455 4.15 -22.47 5.36
CA LEU A 455 5.18 -23.36 5.92
C LEU A 455 6.59 -22.89 5.52
N VAL A 456 6.80 -22.55 4.25
CA VAL A 456 8.08 -22.03 3.76
C VAL A 456 8.44 -20.71 4.47
N ILE A 457 7.46 -19.81 4.68
CA ILE A 457 7.67 -18.57 5.44
C ILE A 457 8.02 -18.85 6.90
N SER A 458 7.39 -19.85 7.51
CA SER A 458 7.71 -20.27 8.89
C SER A 458 9.14 -20.78 9.00
N MET A 459 9.61 -21.57 8.03
CA MET A 459 11.02 -22.00 7.95
C MET A 459 11.97 -20.82 7.75
N LEU A 460 11.62 -19.86 6.89
CA LEU A 460 12.44 -18.66 6.65
C LEU A 460 12.55 -17.77 7.89
N LEU A 461 11.45 -17.59 8.62
CA LEU A 461 11.44 -16.84 9.89
C LEU A 461 12.31 -17.50 10.95
N LEU A 462 12.18 -18.82 11.12
CA LEU A 462 13.01 -19.58 12.05
C LEU A 462 14.48 -19.60 11.62
N GLY A 463 14.75 -19.70 10.32
CA GLY A 463 16.10 -19.66 9.74
C GLY A 463 16.77 -18.30 9.99
N ASP A 464 16.07 -17.20 9.73
CA ASP A 464 16.55 -15.85 10.04
C ASP A 464 16.85 -15.72 11.54
N PHE A 465 15.98 -16.22 12.44
CA PHE A 465 16.24 -16.20 13.88
C PHE A 465 17.46 -17.03 14.29
N SER A 466 17.61 -18.23 13.75
CA SER A 466 18.78 -19.07 14.02
C SER A 466 20.07 -18.43 13.52
N LEU A 467 20.07 -17.82 12.33
CA LEU A 467 21.22 -17.07 11.82
C LEU A 467 21.58 -15.91 12.76
N VAL A 468 20.59 -15.17 13.24
CA VAL A 468 20.80 -14.10 14.22
C VAL A 468 21.44 -14.64 15.49
N LEU A 469 20.90 -15.71 16.08
CA LEU A 469 21.47 -16.32 17.28
C LEU A 469 22.92 -16.79 17.09
N LEU A 470 23.21 -17.43 15.95
CA LEU A 470 24.56 -17.90 15.61
C LEU A 470 25.52 -16.72 15.40
N THR A 471 25.08 -15.63 14.77
CA THR A 471 25.89 -14.41 14.64
C THR A 471 26.15 -13.74 15.99
N PHE A 472 25.18 -13.74 16.93
CA PHE A 472 25.39 -13.26 18.30
C PHE A 472 26.42 -14.12 19.05
N LEU A 473 26.35 -15.44 18.93
CA LEU A 473 27.32 -16.36 19.52
C LEU A 473 28.73 -16.11 18.96
N GLN A 474 28.83 -15.86 17.65
CA GLN A 474 30.08 -15.54 16.99
C GLN A 474 30.65 -14.20 17.48
N LEU A 475 29.84 -13.14 17.54
CA LEU A 475 30.27 -11.82 18.02
C LEU A 475 30.68 -11.84 19.49
N TYR A 476 30.00 -12.63 20.32
CA TYR A 476 30.37 -12.83 21.73
C TYR A 476 31.76 -13.44 21.89
N SER A 477 32.18 -14.29 20.94
CA SER A 477 33.52 -14.89 20.94
C SER A 477 34.63 -13.88 20.61
N PHE A 478 34.32 -12.84 19.81
CA PHE A 478 35.27 -11.78 19.46
C PHE A 478 35.42 -10.72 20.58
N SER A 479 34.34 -10.05 20.97
CA SER A 479 34.35 -9.03 22.04
C SER A 479 32.96 -8.65 22.51
N LEU A 480 32.79 -8.35 23.81
CA LEU A 480 31.53 -7.79 24.32
C LEU A 480 31.24 -6.39 23.74
N ILE A 481 32.29 -5.62 23.40
CA ILE A 481 32.13 -4.30 22.79
C ILE A 481 31.54 -4.44 21.38
N ASP A 482 31.98 -5.42 20.60
CA ASP A 482 31.45 -5.69 19.25
C ASP A 482 30.00 -6.18 19.30
N VAL A 483 29.65 -6.97 20.33
CA VAL A 483 28.24 -7.33 20.62
C VAL A 483 27.41 -6.07 20.88
N PHE A 484 27.87 -5.14 21.72
CA PHE A 484 27.16 -3.88 21.98
C PHE A 484 27.14 -2.97 20.74
N LEU A 485 28.20 -2.91 19.95
CA LEU A 485 28.28 -2.07 18.75
C LEU A 485 27.27 -2.53 17.68
N VAL A 486 27.16 -3.84 17.47
CA VAL A 486 26.12 -4.45 16.61
C VAL A 486 24.74 -4.32 17.25
N LEU A 487 24.65 -4.42 18.58
CA LEU A 487 23.41 -4.27 19.35
C LEU A 487 22.97 -2.80 19.58
N PHE A 488 23.74 -1.79 19.15
CA PHE A 488 23.36 -0.37 19.24
C PHE A 488 23.28 0.32 17.87
N ILE A 489 24.03 -0.13 16.86
CA ILE A 489 24.05 0.47 15.50
C ILE A 489 23.16 -0.29 14.49
N LEU A 490 23.02 -1.62 14.59
CA LEU A 490 22.13 -2.45 13.76
C LEU A 490 20.83 -3.01 14.42
N PRO A 491 20.54 -2.83 15.72
CA PRO A 491 19.92 -3.88 16.53
C PRO A 491 18.43 -4.11 16.38
N LEU A 492 17.67 -3.10 16.01
CA LEU A 492 16.22 -3.26 15.98
C LEU A 492 15.78 -3.85 14.64
N GLY A 493 16.62 -3.74 13.60
CA GLY A 493 16.37 -4.34 12.30
C GLY A 493 16.54 -5.85 12.27
N ILE A 494 17.31 -6.43 13.19
CA ILE A 494 17.64 -7.88 13.22
C ILE A 494 16.79 -8.65 14.25
N LEU A 495 16.56 -8.07 15.43
CA LEU A 495 15.83 -8.74 16.52
C LEU A 495 14.30 -8.57 16.45
N LEU A 496 13.78 -7.44 15.94
CA LEU A 496 12.33 -7.21 15.80
C LEU A 496 11.64 -7.98 14.66
N PRO A 497 12.28 -8.26 13.50
CA PRO A 497 11.74 -9.12 12.45
C PRO A 497 11.04 -10.38 12.92
N PHE A 498 11.68 -11.12 13.82
CA PHE A 498 11.24 -12.45 14.20
C PHE A 498 10.00 -12.42 15.11
N PRO A 499 9.97 -11.63 16.21
CA PRO A 499 8.74 -11.43 16.99
C PRO A 499 7.61 -10.82 16.16
N ALA A 500 7.92 -9.89 15.24
CA ALA A 500 6.91 -9.31 14.35
C ALA A 500 6.33 -10.33 13.37
N GLY A 501 7.18 -11.19 12.79
CA GLY A 501 6.77 -12.27 11.88
C GLY A 501 5.97 -13.36 12.58
N ILE A 502 6.37 -13.78 13.80
CA ILE A 502 5.60 -14.74 14.61
C ILE A 502 4.26 -14.16 15.04
N ASN A 503 4.23 -12.93 15.55
CA ASN A 503 2.98 -12.28 15.92
C ASN A 503 2.04 -12.19 14.70
N ALA A 504 2.58 -11.90 13.51
CA ALA A 504 1.81 -11.89 12.27
C ALA A 504 1.34 -13.29 11.82
N LEU A 505 2.07 -14.36 12.14
CA LEU A 505 1.69 -15.75 11.85
C LEU A 505 0.50 -16.22 12.69
N PHE A 506 0.40 -15.75 13.94
CA PHE A 506 -0.61 -16.21 14.90
C PHE A 506 -1.84 -15.31 15.07
N SER A 507 -1.85 -14.10 14.51
CA SER A 507 -2.94 -13.13 14.69
C SER A 507 -3.99 -13.12 13.57
N HIS A 508 -4.15 -14.24 12.86
CA HIS A 508 -5.15 -14.38 11.81
C HIS A 508 -6.58 -14.12 12.31
N GLY A 509 -7.27 -13.21 11.62
CA GLY A 509 -8.71 -13.08 11.63
C GLY A 509 -9.15 -12.34 10.35
N PRO A 510 -10.32 -12.64 9.77
CA PRO A 510 -10.80 -12.03 8.52
C PRO A 510 -10.86 -10.50 8.58
N ARG A 511 -10.96 -9.92 9.79
CA ARG A 511 -10.98 -8.47 10.02
C ARG A 511 -9.60 -7.79 10.14
N ARG A 512 -8.48 -8.54 10.19
CA ARG A 512 -7.12 -7.98 10.41
C ARG A 512 -6.09 -8.28 9.31
N SER A 513 -6.47 -8.97 8.23
CA SER A 513 -5.56 -9.44 7.16
C SER A 513 -4.69 -8.34 6.54
N SER A 514 -5.24 -7.14 6.31
CA SER A 514 -4.50 -6.01 5.74
C SER A 514 -3.45 -5.42 6.68
N GLY A 515 -3.67 -5.45 8.00
CA GLY A 515 -2.69 -5.02 8.99
C GLY A 515 -1.51 -5.98 9.09
N LEU A 516 -1.77 -7.29 8.99
CA LEU A 516 -0.75 -8.34 9.03
C LEU A 516 0.14 -8.36 7.79
N ALA A 517 -0.46 -8.17 6.62
CA ALA A 517 0.24 -8.02 5.36
C ALA A 517 1.31 -6.92 5.43
N ARG A 518 0.98 -5.77 6.05
CA ARG A 518 1.92 -4.66 6.24
C ARG A 518 3.08 -4.99 7.18
N ILE A 519 2.85 -5.83 8.20
CA ILE A 519 3.91 -6.27 9.11
C ILE A 519 4.91 -7.19 8.38
N TYR A 520 4.43 -8.13 7.57
CA TYR A 520 5.29 -8.98 6.73
C TYR A 520 6.07 -8.17 5.69
N ALA A 521 5.42 -7.19 5.08
CA ALA A 521 6.05 -6.32 4.11
C ALA A 521 7.12 -5.42 4.79
N LEU A 522 6.86 -4.95 6.03
CA LEU A 522 7.85 -4.23 6.84
C LEU A 522 9.06 -5.13 7.17
N TRP A 523 8.82 -6.38 7.58
CA TRP A 523 9.88 -7.36 7.79
C TRP A 523 10.73 -7.58 6.54
N ASN A 524 10.10 -7.67 5.36
CA ASN A 524 10.83 -7.86 4.11
C ASN A 524 11.75 -6.66 3.80
N ILE A 525 11.27 -5.43 3.96
CA ILE A 525 12.11 -4.22 3.79
C ILE A 525 13.26 -4.22 4.79
N THR A 526 12.99 -4.43 6.08
CA THR A 526 13.99 -4.29 7.15
C THR A 526 15.09 -5.33 7.01
N SER A 527 14.70 -6.55 6.66
CA SER A 527 15.66 -7.62 6.44
C SER A 527 16.49 -7.43 5.16
N LEU A 528 15.98 -6.74 4.14
CA LEU A 528 16.78 -6.33 2.98
C LEU A 528 17.79 -5.22 3.35
N ILE A 529 17.37 -4.23 4.15
CA ILE A 529 18.26 -3.19 4.67
C ILE A 529 19.41 -3.83 5.46
N ASN A 530 19.15 -4.84 6.30
CA ASN A 530 20.20 -5.53 7.04
C ASN A 530 21.27 -6.15 6.13
N VAL A 531 20.88 -6.75 5.00
CA VAL A 531 21.83 -7.32 4.03
C VAL A 531 22.70 -6.23 3.39
N VAL A 532 22.11 -5.08 3.06
CA VAL A 532 22.85 -3.93 2.53
C VAL A 532 23.84 -3.40 3.56
N VAL A 533 23.43 -3.27 4.83
CA VAL A 533 24.31 -2.83 5.91
C VAL A 533 25.44 -3.84 6.14
N ALA A 534 25.15 -5.14 6.17
CA ALA A 534 26.16 -6.18 6.28
C ALA A 534 27.18 -6.14 5.14
N PHE A 535 26.72 -5.88 3.90
CA PHE A 535 27.59 -5.68 2.74
C PHE A 535 28.52 -4.47 2.93
N ILE A 536 28.00 -3.33 3.39
CA ILE A 536 28.77 -2.11 3.64
C ILE A 536 29.79 -2.35 4.75
N CYS A 537 29.40 -2.98 5.86
CA CYS A 537 30.30 -3.33 6.95
C CYS A 537 31.42 -4.25 6.47
N GLY A 538 31.11 -5.27 5.67
CA GLY A 538 32.09 -6.16 5.06
C GLY A 538 33.07 -5.41 4.15
N TYR A 539 32.57 -4.49 3.32
CA TYR A 539 33.39 -3.65 2.45
C TYR A 539 34.33 -2.71 3.23
N VAL A 540 33.84 -2.09 4.31
CA VAL A 540 34.65 -1.21 5.16
C VAL A 540 35.75 -2.01 5.86
N HIS A 541 35.41 -3.16 6.42
CA HIS A 541 36.36 -4.05 7.09
C HIS A 541 37.45 -4.54 6.11
N TYR A 542 37.08 -4.90 4.88
CA TYR A 542 38.02 -5.27 3.85
C TYR A 542 39.04 -4.16 3.56
N ASN A 543 38.58 -2.92 3.38
CA ASN A 543 39.45 -1.78 3.07
C ASN A 543 40.36 -1.37 4.24
N THR A 544 39.88 -1.48 5.48
CA THR A 544 40.70 -1.17 6.67
C THR A 544 41.74 -2.26 6.93
N GLN A 545 41.41 -3.53 6.69
CA GLN A 545 42.32 -4.66 6.89
C GLN A 545 43.42 -4.72 5.80
N SER A 546 43.08 -4.39 4.54
CA SER A 546 44.05 -4.18 3.45
C SER A 546 45.07 -3.07 3.75
N SER A 547 44.68 -2.07 4.55
CA SER A 547 45.58 -1.00 4.97
C SER A 547 46.52 -1.41 6.12
N SER A 548 46.13 -2.40 6.93
CA SER A 548 46.88 -2.90 8.09
C SER A 548 47.85 -4.05 7.75
N SER A 549 47.55 -4.85 6.73
CA SER A 549 48.32 -6.08 6.38
C SER A 549 49.66 -5.85 5.70
N LYS A 550 50.16 -4.61 5.55
CA LYS A 550 51.52 -4.34 5.04
C LYS A 550 52.65 -4.74 6.00
N LYS A 551 52.38 -5.42 7.12
CA LYS A 551 53.40 -5.80 8.11
C LYS A 551 53.19 -7.18 8.76
N SER A 552 53.28 -8.27 7.99
CA SER A 552 53.86 -9.55 8.47
C SER A 552 53.88 -10.60 7.36
N PRO A 553 55.01 -11.31 7.13
CA PRO A 553 55.05 -12.38 6.16
C PRO A 553 54.88 -13.76 6.83
N PHE A 554 54.13 -14.64 6.15
CA PHE A 554 54.06 -16.10 6.27
C PHE A 554 53.26 -16.75 7.42
N GLN A 555 52.10 -17.33 7.07
CA GLN A 555 51.72 -18.68 7.49
C GLN A 555 50.81 -19.34 6.42
N PRO A 556 51.02 -20.61 6.03
CA PRO A 556 50.29 -21.23 4.92
C PRO A 556 49.08 -22.06 5.38
N TRP A 557 47.96 -21.84 4.68
CA TRP A 557 46.85 -22.76 4.39
C TRP A 557 46.07 -23.41 5.55
N ASN A 558 44.86 -22.89 5.81
CA ASN A 558 43.67 -23.73 5.84
C ASN A 558 42.43 -22.96 5.37
N ILE A 559 41.84 -23.45 4.28
CA ILE A 559 40.72 -22.90 3.48
C ILE A 559 41.07 -21.59 2.77
N SER A 560 41.62 -21.74 1.57
CA SER A 560 41.62 -20.73 0.52
C SER A 560 40.18 -20.35 0.12
N MET A 561 39.62 -19.31 0.74
CA MET A 561 38.98 -18.26 -0.05
C MET A 561 40.03 -17.17 -0.14
N ASP A 562 40.53 -16.92 -1.35
CA ASP A 562 41.56 -15.90 -1.57
C ASP A 562 41.11 -14.56 -0.96
N GLU A 563 42.08 -13.74 -0.53
CA GLU A 563 41.87 -12.36 -0.05
C GLU A 563 41.13 -11.45 -1.08
N SER A 564 40.77 -11.97 -2.26
CA SER A 564 39.95 -11.35 -3.30
C SER A 564 38.45 -11.75 -3.30
N GLU A 565 37.99 -12.62 -2.41
CA GLU A 565 36.63 -13.21 -2.46
C GLU A 565 35.65 -12.72 -1.37
N TRP A 566 35.95 -11.61 -0.69
CA TRP A 566 35.06 -11.03 0.35
C TRP A 566 33.62 -10.77 -0.13
N TRP A 567 33.43 -10.61 -1.43
CA TRP A 567 32.15 -10.30 -2.06
C TRP A 567 31.27 -11.54 -2.30
N ILE A 568 31.82 -12.76 -2.30
CA ILE A 568 31.07 -13.99 -2.64
C ILE A 568 29.98 -14.27 -1.60
N PHE A 569 30.32 -14.19 -0.31
CA PHE A 569 29.37 -14.45 0.77
C PHE A 569 28.25 -13.38 0.83
N PRO A 570 28.56 -12.07 0.82
CA PRO A 570 27.53 -11.03 0.71
C PRO A 570 26.69 -11.12 -0.57
N ALA A 571 27.29 -11.45 -1.72
CA ALA A 571 26.55 -11.64 -2.97
C ALA A 571 25.59 -12.85 -2.90
N GLY A 572 26.02 -13.95 -2.28
CA GLY A 572 25.18 -15.11 -2.00
C GLY A 572 24.00 -14.75 -1.08
N LEU A 573 24.24 -13.96 -0.03
CA LEU A 573 23.18 -13.46 0.86
C LEU A 573 22.18 -12.57 0.12
N VAL A 574 22.64 -11.68 -0.76
CA VAL A 574 21.76 -10.85 -1.60
C VAL A 574 20.89 -11.73 -2.50
N LEU A 575 21.46 -12.75 -3.14
CA LEU A 575 20.70 -13.68 -4.00
C LEU A 575 19.64 -14.46 -3.21
N CYS A 576 20.02 -15.04 -2.07
CA CYS A 576 19.08 -15.70 -1.16
C CYS A 576 17.98 -14.74 -0.72
N LYS A 577 18.32 -13.48 -0.44
CA LYS A 577 17.35 -12.48 0.00
C LYS A 577 16.39 -12.05 -1.10
N ILE A 578 16.84 -11.99 -2.34
CA ILE A 578 15.97 -11.73 -3.50
C ILE A 578 14.93 -12.85 -3.60
N LEU A 579 15.34 -14.11 -3.51
CA LEU A 579 14.42 -15.27 -3.53
C LEU A 579 13.45 -15.24 -2.34
N GLN A 580 13.96 -14.99 -1.13
CA GLN A 580 13.15 -14.85 0.07
C GLN A 580 12.11 -13.73 -0.06
N SER A 581 12.51 -12.56 -0.58
CA SER A 581 11.60 -11.43 -0.80
C SER A 581 10.45 -11.80 -1.74
N GLN A 582 10.72 -12.54 -2.81
CA GLN A 582 9.66 -12.97 -3.73
C GLN A 582 8.66 -13.93 -3.05
N LEU A 583 9.13 -14.87 -2.23
CA LEU A 583 8.27 -15.76 -1.45
C LEU A 583 7.39 -14.98 -0.46
N ILE A 584 7.96 -13.97 0.21
CA ILE A 584 7.21 -13.08 1.11
C ILE A 584 6.16 -12.29 0.33
N ASN A 585 6.50 -11.75 -0.84
CA ASN A 585 5.55 -11.03 -1.69
C ASN A 585 4.34 -11.90 -2.08
N TRP A 586 4.57 -13.17 -2.42
CA TRP A 586 3.48 -14.13 -2.68
C TRP A 586 2.64 -14.43 -1.45
N HIS A 587 3.27 -14.56 -0.27
CA HIS A 587 2.56 -14.77 0.98
C HIS A 587 1.65 -13.58 1.32
N VAL A 588 2.20 -12.36 1.26
CA VAL A 588 1.46 -11.11 1.49
C VAL A 588 0.28 -11.00 0.52
N ALA A 589 0.48 -11.36 -0.77
CA ALA A 589 -0.59 -11.35 -1.75
C ALA A 589 -1.72 -12.33 -1.43
N ASN A 590 -1.40 -13.54 -0.95
CA ASN A 590 -2.41 -14.52 -0.53
C ASN A 590 -3.16 -14.06 0.72
N LEU A 591 -2.52 -13.30 1.63
CA LEU A 591 -3.19 -12.77 2.83
C LEU A 591 -4.18 -11.65 2.50
N GLU A 592 -3.82 -10.77 1.57
CA GLU A 592 -4.66 -9.62 1.19
C GLU A 592 -5.79 -10.01 0.23
N ILE A 593 -5.55 -10.98 -0.66
CA ILE A 593 -6.51 -11.41 -1.68
C ILE A 593 -6.84 -12.89 -1.48
N GLN A 594 -7.95 -13.14 -0.82
CA GLN A 594 -8.47 -14.49 -0.58
C GLN A 594 -9.20 -15.04 -1.82
N ASP A 595 -9.97 -14.17 -2.49
CA ASP A 595 -10.72 -14.55 -3.68
C ASP A 595 -9.87 -14.50 -4.96
N ARG A 596 -9.62 -15.68 -5.52
CA ARG A 596 -8.77 -15.87 -6.71
C ARG A 596 -9.49 -15.58 -8.01
N SER A 597 -10.82 -15.65 -8.01
CA SER A 597 -11.63 -15.39 -9.20
C SER A 597 -11.48 -13.94 -9.68
N LEU A 598 -11.02 -13.03 -8.81
CA LEU A 598 -10.63 -11.65 -9.15
C LEU A 598 -9.49 -11.55 -10.19
N TYR A 599 -8.66 -12.58 -10.33
CA TYR A 599 -7.58 -12.64 -11.32
C TYR A 599 -7.88 -13.60 -12.48
N SER A 600 -9.14 -14.07 -12.60
CA SER A 600 -9.55 -14.88 -13.74
C SER A 600 -9.37 -14.11 -15.04
N ASN A 601 -8.86 -14.80 -16.06
CA ASN A 601 -8.85 -14.27 -17.42
C ASN A 601 -10.21 -14.43 -18.12
N ASP A 602 -11.10 -15.26 -17.58
CA ASP A 602 -12.46 -15.42 -18.11
C ASP A 602 -13.39 -14.35 -17.53
N PHE A 603 -14.04 -13.59 -18.40
CA PHE A 603 -14.97 -12.51 -18.06
C PHE A 603 -16.18 -13.06 -17.30
N GLU A 604 -16.75 -14.18 -17.73
CA GLU A 604 -17.94 -14.76 -17.09
C GLU A 604 -17.58 -15.30 -15.71
N LEU A 605 -16.46 -16.01 -15.59
CA LEU A 605 -15.98 -16.51 -14.29
C LEU A 605 -15.64 -15.38 -13.32
N PHE A 606 -15.19 -14.22 -13.82
CA PHE A 606 -14.97 -13.05 -12.97
C PHE A 606 -16.29 -12.52 -12.40
N TRP A 607 -17.38 -12.50 -13.16
CA TRP A 607 -18.67 -11.95 -12.70
C TRP A 607 -19.59 -12.98 -12.03
N GLN A 608 -19.26 -14.27 -12.10
CA GLN A 608 -19.91 -15.32 -11.33
C GLN A 608 -19.49 -15.21 -9.85
N SER A 609 -20.30 -14.52 -9.05
CA SER A 609 -20.15 -14.41 -7.59
C SER A 609 -21.43 -14.77 -6.87
#